data_AF-A0A7D3XZN2-F1
#
_entry.id   AF-A0A7D3XZN2-F1
#
_cell.length_a   1.000
_cell.length_b   1.000
_cell.length_c   1.000
_cell.angle_alpha   90.00
_cell.angle_beta   90.00
_cell.angle_gamma   90.00
#
_symmetry.space_group_name_H-M   'P 1'
#
loop_
_entity.id
_entity.type
_entity.pdbx_description
1 polymer ?
#
loop_
_entity_poly.entity_id
_entity_poly.type
_entity_poly.pdbx_seq_one_letter_code
_entity_poly.pdbx_strand_id
1 'polypeptide(L)'
;MLPINRVCLSKRGNVTTLWVAGLPAFMIIFMFLASLAVVWMTQSTSQVAADASSLAVTKKLDQLVEEEKQRRMNAVAKQNQGKEPGDPGYVDPYYAVLGTEQKRQFFMESVVSGHKEKLVATVRSYAEKNGGGRHGTIRLSVHDRIEVRVKTQFKPPIFKEDFKNTDVQGSGTGPRREYLSWVKTGSIKVDF
;
A
#
# COMPACT_ATOMS: atom_id res chain seq x y z
N MET A 1 38.44 -23.48 51.54
CA MET A 1 37.09 -23.75 51.00
C MET A 1 36.13 -22.73 51.58
N LEU A 2 35.73 -21.73 50.78
CA LEU A 2 34.84 -20.65 51.21
C LEU A 2 33.41 -21.19 51.46
N PRO A 3 32.73 -20.75 52.53
CA PRO A 3 31.44 -21.30 52.93
C PRO A 3 30.31 -20.69 52.09
N ILE A 4 30.25 -21.07 50.82
CA ILE A 4 29.17 -20.67 49.89
C ILE A 4 27.80 -21.12 50.44
N ASN A 5 27.76 -22.23 51.19
CA ASN A 5 26.53 -22.82 51.72
C ASN A 5 25.80 -21.99 52.79
N ARG A 6 26.43 -21.01 53.48
CA ARG A 6 25.73 -20.20 54.49
C ARG A 6 25.04 -18.96 53.93
N VAL A 7 25.44 -18.48 52.74
CA VAL A 7 24.84 -17.27 52.13
C VAL A 7 23.47 -17.59 51.50
N CYS A 8 23.31 -18.80 50.93
CA CYS A 8 22.05 -19.25 50.30
C CYS A 8 20.91 -19.55 51.30
N LEU A 9 21.18 -19.66 52.61
CA LEU A 9 20.18 -19.97 53.63
C LEU A 9 19.72 -18.75 54.46
N SER A 10 20.24 -17.56 54.19
CA SER A 10 19.75 -16.33 54.83
C SER A 10 18.58 -15.72 54.03
N LYS A 11 17.48 -15.33 54.71
CA LYS A 11 16.31 -14.68 54.06
C LYS A 11 16.70 -13.47 53.20
N ARG A 12 17.76 -12.75 53.57
CA ARG A 12 18.28 -11.59 52.82
C ARG A 12 19.05 -12.03 51.57
N GLY A 13 19.89 -13.06 51.63
CA GLY A 13 20.61 -13.62 50.48
C GLY A 13 19.66 -14.15 49.40
N ASN A 14 18.57 -14.79 49.81
CA ASN A 14 17.55 -15.32 48.88
C ASN A 14 16.82 -14.21 48.11
N VAL A 15 16.55 -13.07 48.78
CA VAL A 15 15.97 -11.88 48.14
C VAL A 15 16.97 -11.26 47.16
N THR A 16 18.24 -11.13 47.52
CA THR A 16 19.25 -10.58 46.61
C THR A 16 19.47 -11.46 45.38
N THR A 17 19.51 -12.80 45.52
CA THR A 17 19.56 -13.71 44.37
C THR A 17 18.30 -13.67 43.51
N LEU A 18 17.11 -13.53 44.12
CA LEU A 18 15.85 -13.34 43.40
C LEU A 18 15.89 -12.04 42.56
N TRP A 19 16.43 -10.95 43.10
CA TRP A 19 16.58 -9.69 42.37
C TRP A 19 17.63 -9.76 41.28
N VAL A 20 18.80 -10.35 41.56
CA VAL A 20 19.91 -10.45 40.60
C VAL A 20 19.58 -11.36 39.43
N ALA A 21 18.84 -12.45 39.65
CA ALA A 21 18.37 -13.33 38.57
C ALA A 21 17.05 -12.85 37.94
N GLY A 22 16.17 -12.25 38.74
CA GLY A 22 14.85 -11.81 38.32
C GLY A 22 14.87 -10.55 37.45
N LEU A 23 15.77 -9.60 37.72
CA LEU A 23 15.90 -8.37 36.91
C LEU A 23 16.29 -8.67 35.45
N PRO A 24 17.32 -9.48 35.15
CA PRO A 24 17.64 -9.85 33.78
C PRO A 24 16.50 -10.60 33.09
N ALA A 25 15.86 -11.56 33.77
CA ALA A 25 14.71 -12.27 33.22
C ALA A 25 13.54 -11.33 32.91
N PHE A 26 13.25 -10.40 33.83
CA PHE A 26 12.24 -9.37 33.63
C PHE A 26 12.59 -8.45 32.45
N MET A 27 13.85 -8.02 32.32
CA MET A 27 14.30 -7.20 31.20
C MET A 27 14.14 -7.92 29.86
N ILE A 28 14.48 -9.20 29.79
CA ILE A 28 14.30 -10.01 28.58
C ILE A 28 12.81 -10.05 28.20
N ILE A 29 11.93 -10.39 29.14
CA ILE A 29 10.48 -10.44 28.91
C ILE A 29 9.96 -9.07 28.47
N PHE A 30 10.39 -7.99 29.12
CA PHE A 30 9.99 -6.63 28.78
C PHE A 30 10.45 -6.23 27.38
N MET A 31 11.65 -6.62 26.96
CA MET A 31 12.14 -6.38 25.61
C MET A 31 11.36 -7.17 24.55
N PHE A 32 10.91 -8.39 24.86
CA PHE A 32 9.99 -9.14 24.00
C PHE A 32 8.64 -8.43 23.85
N LEU A 33 8.05 -7.96 24.96
CA LEU A 33 6.81 -7.18 24.94
C LEU A 33 6.96 -5.87 24.14
N ALA A 34 8.08 -5.17 24.33
CA ALA A 34 8.41 -3.97 23.56
C ALA A 34 8.53 -4.26 22.06
N SER A 35 9.13 -5.40 21.68
CA SER A 35 9.23 -5.81 20.28
C SER A 35 7.86 -6.08 19.65
N LEU A 36 6.98 -6.76 20.36
CA LEU A 36 5.59 -6.99 19.93
C LEU A 36 4.83 -5.67 19.77
N ALA A 37 4.99 -4.74 20.70
CA ALA A 37 4.39 -3.41 20.60
C ALA A 37 4.88 -2.65 19.35
N VAL A 38 6.19 -2.74 19.05
CA VAL A 38 6.76 -2.13 17.83
C VAL A 38 6.22 -2.78 16.55
N VAL A 39 6.05 -4.11 16.51
CA VAL A 39 5.39 -4.79 15.37
C VAL A 39 3.99 -4.23 15.17
N TRP A 40 3.20 -4.17 16.23
CA TRP A 40 1.81 -3.73 16.16
C TRP A 40 1.70 -2.27 15.73
N MET A 41 2.56 -1.40 16.26
CA MET A 41 2.64 0.00 15.85
C MET A 41 3.03 0.13 14.38
N THR A 42 4.03 -0.63 13.91
CA THR A 42 4.48 -0.63 12.51
C THR A 42 3.40 -1.17 11.57
N GLN A 43 2.63 -2.18 12.01
CA GLN A 43 1.49 -2.71 11.25
C GLN A 43 0.39 -1.64 11.12
N SER A 44 0.07 -0.96 12.22
CA SER A 44 -0.91 0.12 12.23
C SER A 44 -0.52 1.27 11.31
N THR A 45 0.73 1.76 11.39
CA THR A 45 1.20 2.84 10.49
C THR A 45 1.22 2.39 9.04
N SER A 46 1.65 1.15 8.75
CA SER A 46 1.63 0.60 7.39
C SER A 46 0.21 0.49 6.85
N GLN A 47 -0.77 0.13 7.69
CA GLN A 47 -2.17 0.05 7.33
C GLN A 47 -2.74 1.43 6.99
N VAL A 48 -2.53 2.43 7.86
CA VAL A 48 -2.96 3.82 7.60
C VAL A 48 -2.31 4.36 6.31
N ALA A 49 -1.02 4.10 6.12
CA ALA A 49 -0.30 4.50 4.92
C ALA A 49 -0.88 3.83 3.66
N ALA A 50 -1.23 2.55 3.73
CA ALA A 50 -1.83 1.82 2.63
C ALA A 50 -3.25 2.32 2.29
N ASP A 51 -4.08 2.60 3.31
CA ASP A 51 -5.42 3.15 3.13
C ASP A 51 -5.38 4.54 2.49
N ALA A 52 -4.56 5.43 3.03
CA ALA A 52 -4.36 6.78 2.48
C ALA A 52 -3.84 6.74 1.04
N SER A 53 -2.87 5.86 0.77
CA SER A 53 -2.30 5.69 -0.56
C SER A 53 -3.30 5.14 -1.56
N SER A 54 -4.13 4.16 -1.15
CA SER A 54 -5.17 3.58 -2.00
C SER A 54 -6.19 4.64 -2.42
N LEU A 55 -6.64 5.49 -1.49
CA LEU A 55 -7.54 6.59 -1.78
C LEU A 55 -6.90 7.63 -2.70
N ALA A 56 -5.65 8.00 -2.43
CA ALA A 56 -4.92 8.98 -3.22
C ALA A 56 -4.70 8.50 -4.66
N VAL A 57 -4.32 7.24 -4.84
CA VAL A 57 -4.11 6.67 -6.18
C VAL A 57 -5.43 6.52 -6.92
N THR A 58 -6.53 6.16 -6.26
CA THR A 58 -7.86 6.13 -6.89
C THR A 58 -8.26 7.52 -7.37
N LYS A 59 -8.12 8.55 -6.54
CA LYS A 59 -8.38 9.94 -6.95
C LYS A 59 -7.50 10.37 -8.12
N LYS A 60 -6.22 9.98 -8.11
CA LYS A 60 -5.32 10.33 -9.21
C LYS A 60 -5.69 9.60 -10.49
N LEU A 61 -6.09 8.34 -10.40
CA LEU A 61 -6.55 7.58 -11.54
C LEU A 61 -7.87 8.13 -12.08
N ASP A 62 -8.81 8.54 -11.21
CA ASP A 62 -10.05 9.23 -11.62
C ASP A 62 -9.74 10.45 -12.49
N GLN A 63 -8.80 11.29 -12.04
CA GLN A 63 -8.35 12.46 -12.79
C GLN A 63 -7.76 12.08 -14.16
N LEU A 64 -6.85 11.11 -14.20
CA LEU A 64 -6.16 10.70 -15.44
C LEU A 64 -7.11 10.06 -16.45
N VAL A 65 -8.07 9.27 -15.96
CA VAL A 65 -9.12 8.66 -16.79
C VAL A 65 -9.99 9.76 -17.41
N GLU A 66 -10.42 10.74 -16.62
CA GLU A 66 -11.26 11.83 -17.14
C GLU A 66 -10.52 12.69 -18.16
N GLU A 67 -9.27 13.05 -17.87
CA GLU A 67 -8.40 13.83 -18.77
C GLU A 67 -8.20 13.11 -20.12
N GLU A 68 -7.85 11.82 -20.10
CA GLU A 68 -7.60 11.04 -21.31
C GLU A 68 -8.90 10.75 -22.08
N LYS A 69 -10.01 10.50 -21.36
CA LYS A 69 -11.34 10.34 -21.95
C LYS A 69 -11.73 11.59 -22.72
N GLN A 70 -11.64 12.76 -22.08
CA GLN A 70 -11.96 14.05 -22.70
C GLN A 70 -11.03 14.33 -23.89
N ARG A 71 -9.73 14.05 -23.76
CA ARG A 71 -8.75 14.23 -24.84
C ARG A 71 -9.13 13.40 -26.07
N ARG A 72 -9.47 12.13 -25.91
CA ARG A 72 -9.83 11.24 -27.03
C ARG A 72 -11.19 11.58 -27.62
N MET A 73 -12.18 11.87 -26.78
CA MET A 73 -13.50 12.29 -27.26
C MET A 73 -13.41 13.60 -28.03
N ASN A 74 -12.64 14.59 -27.54
CA ASN A 74 -12.40 15.84 -28.26
C ASN A 74 -11.67 15.62 -29.59
N ALA A 75 -10.75 14.65 -29.67
CA ALA A 75 -10.06 14.32 -30.91
C ALA A 75 -11.02 13.75 -31.97
N VAL A 76 -11.96 12.89 -31.57
CA VAL A 76 -13.02 12.39 -32.46
C VAL A 76 -14.02 13.49 -32.80
N ALA A 77 -14.41 14.32 -31.84
CA ALA A 77 -15.31 15.44 -32.09
C ALA A 77 -14.75 16.44 -33.11
N LYS A 78 -13.43 16.67 -33.11
CA LYS A 78 -12.75 17.47 -34.14
C LYS A 78 -12.85 16.85 -35.53
N GLN A 79 -12.90 15.53 -35.65
CA GLN A 79 -13.11 14.84 -36.93
C GLN A 79 -14.55 14.99 -37.44
N ASN A 80 -15.50 15.26 -36.53
CA ASN A 80 -16.90 15.53 -36.86
C ASN A 80 -17.20 17.02 -37.10
N GLN A 81 -16.19 17.88 -37.28
CA GLN A 81 -16.43 19.30 -37.53
C GLN A 81 -17.38 19.51 -38.71
N GLY A 82 -18.48 20.23 -38.47
CA GLY A 82 -19.51 20.50 -39.47
C GLY A 82 -20.48 19.34 -39.75
N LYS A 83 -20.50 18.30 -38.91
CA LYS A 83 -21.42 17.16 -39.00
C LYS A 83 -22.26 17.02 -37.74
N GLU A 84 -23.56 16.84 -37.90
CA GLU A 84 -24.50 16.59 -36.82
C GLU A 84 -24.73 15.09 -36.59
N PRO A 85 -25.22 14.69 -35.40
CA PRO A 85 -25.61 13.32 -35.13
C PRO A 85 -26.68 12.84 -36.13
N GLY A 86 -26.30 11.93 -37.03
CA GLY A 86 -27.16 11.41 -38.11
C GLY A 86 -26.63 11.67 -39.52
N ASP A 87 -25.65 12.58 -39.65
CA ASP A 87 -25.03 12.85 -40.95
C ASP A 87 -24.15 11.68 -41.44
N PRO A 88 -24.08 11.45 -42.76
CA PRO A 88 -23.16 10.48 -43.35
C PRO A 88 -21.70 10.74 -42.92
N GLY A 89 -21.11 9.77 -42.23
CA GLY A 89 -19.73 9.85 -41.73
C GLY A 89 -19.58 10.66 -40.43
N TYR A 90 -20.65 10.90 -39.68
CA TYR A 90 -20.59 11.26 -38.26
C TYR A 90 -20.17 10.05 -37.43
N VAL A 91 -19.22 10.23 -36.51
CA VAL A 91 -18.77 9.17 -35.60
C VAL A 91 -19.03 9.59 -34.16
N ASP A 92 -19.92 8.91 -33.43
CA ASP A 92 -20.17 9.21 -32.02
C ASP A 92 -18.85 9.14 -31.21
N PRO A 93 -18.40 10.25 -30.58
CA PRO A 93 -17.15 10.28 -29.82
C PRO A 93 -17.11 9.31 -28.64
N TYR A 94 -18.23 9.10 -27.96
CA TYR A 94 -18.31 8.14 -26.86
C TYR A 94 -18.22 6.72 -27.38
N TYR A 95 -18.99 6.37 -28.41
CA TYR A 95 -18.96 5.03 -28.99
C TYR A 95 -17.60 4.70 -29.65
N ALA A 96 -16.95 5.71 -30.23
CA ALA A 96 -15.62 5.59 -30.79
C ALA A 96 -14.58 5.20 -29.73
N VAL A 97 -14.62 5.82 -28.55
CA VAL A 97 -13.61 5.64 -27.49
C VAL A 97 -13.96 4.52 -26.51
N LEU A 98 -15.23 4.39 -26.10
CA LEU A 98 -15.67 3.49 -25.02
C LEU A 98 -16.85 2.57 -25.41
N GLY A 99 -17.24 2.54 -26.69
CA GLY A 99 -18.47 1.86 -27.14
C GLY A 99 -18.50 0.34 -26.97
N THR A 100 -17.35 -0.33 -26.91
CA THR A 100 -17.25 -1.78 -26.70
C THR A 100 -16.36 -2.11 -25.51
N GLU A 101 -16.53 -3.30 -24.92
CA GLU A 101 -15.71 -3.77 -23.80
C GLU A 101 -14.22 -3.78 -24.15
N GLN A 102 -13.86 -4.25 -25.35
CA GLN A 102 -12.48 -4.27 -25.84
C GLN A 102 -11.88 -2.86 -25.92
N LYS A 103 -12.65 -1.86 -26.35
CA LYS A 103 -12.21 -0.47 -26.39
C LYS A 103 -12.02 0.11 -24.99
N ARG A 104 -12.91 -0.23 -24.05
CA ARG A 104 -12.78 0.17 -22.63
C ARG A 104 -11.55 -0.44 -21.97
N GLN A 105 -11.30 -1.72 -22.22
CA GLN A 105 -10.09 -2.43 -21.76
C GLN A 105 -8.83 -1.76 -22.30
N PHE A 106 -8.75 -1.58 -23.62
CA PHE A 106 -7.61 -0.92 -24.27
C PHE A 106 -7.42 0.52 -23.78
N PHE A 107 -8.50 1.27 -23.61
CA PHE A 107 -8.47 2.61 -23.05
C PHE A 107 -7.83 2.59 -21.65
N MET A 108 -8.31 1.74 -20.74
CA MET A 108 -7.75 1.68 -19.39
C MET A 108 -6.30 1.19 -19.36
N GLU A 109 -5.95 0.18 -20.15
CA GLU A 109 -4.57 -0.28 -20.27
C GLU A 109 -3.65 0.84 -20.75
N SER A 110 -4.10 1.65 -21.71
CA SER A 110 -3.34 2.81 -22.20
C SER A 110 -3.21 3.93 -21.17
N VAL A 111 -4.26 4.21 -20.38
CA VAL A 111 -4.22 5.21 -19.30
C VAL A 111 -3.22 4.79 -18.23
N VAL A 112 -3.27 3.54 -17.79
CA VAL A 112 -2.40 3.06 -16.71
C VAL A 112 -0.96 2.93 -17.18
N SER A 113 -0.72 2.34 -18.37
CA SER A 113 0.64 2.22 -18.91
C SER A 113 1.29 3.58 -19.14
N GLY A 114 0.55 4.54 -19.71
CA GLY A 114 1.05 5.90 -19.96
C GLY A 114 1.30 6.73 -18.70
N HIS A 115 0.73 6.34 -17.55
CA HIS A 115 0.82 7.10 -16.30
C HIS A 115 1.34 6.30 -15.10
N LYS A 116 1.94 5.13 -15.35
CA LYS A 116 2.44 4.22 -14.30
C LYS A 116 3.32 4.95 -13.28
N GLU A 117 4.26 5.77 -13.75
CA GLU A 117 5.18 6.52 -12.89
C GLU A 117 4.47 7.55 -12.01
N LYS A 118 3.44 8.23 -12.54
CA LYS A 118 2.64 9.20 -11.77
C LYS A 118 1.83 8.50 -10.67
N LEU A 119 1.29 7.31 -10.95
CA LEU A 119 0.56 6.50 -9.97
C LEU A 119 1.52 6.03 -8.87
N VAL A 120 2.70 5.54 -9.22
CA VAL A 120 3.77 5.15 -8.28
C VAL A 120 4.20 6.33 -7.41
N ALA A 121 4.50 7.47 -8.02
CA ALA A 121 4.92 8.66 -7.30
C ALA A 121 3.85 9.14 -6.31
N THR A 122 2.57 9.03 -6.70
CA THR A 122 1.44 9.36 -5.82
C THR A 122 1.40 8.41 -4.62
N VAL A 123 1.49 7.10 -4.84
CA VAL A 123 1.51 6.13 -3.74
C VAL A 123 2.72 6.36 -2.84
N ARG A 124 3.93 6.50 -3.39
CA ARG A 124 5.14 6.73 -2.59
C ARG A 124 5.01 7.99 -1.73
N SER A 125 4.53 9.09 -2.31
CA SER A 125 4.36 10.34 -1.56
C SER A 125 3.36 10.20 -0.41
N TYR A 126 2.24 9.50 -0.62
CA TYR A 126 1.25 9.31 0.43
C TYR A 126 1.67 8.25 1.45
N ALA A 127 2.37 7.20 1.05
CA ALA A 127 2.91 6.19 1.96
C ALA A 127 3.92 6.83 2.92
N GLU A 128 4.90 7.59 2.40
CA GLU A 128 5.91 8.27 3.20
C GLU A 128 5.28 9.30 4.17
N LYS A 129 4.31 10.09 3.70
CA LYS A 129 3.61 11.08 4.55
C LYS A 129 2.87 10.47 5.72
N ASN A 130 2.45 9.20 5.61
CA ASN A 130 1.69 8.49 6.63
C ASN A 130 2.55 7.49 7.42
N GLY A 131 3.88 7.58 7.33
CA GLY A 131 4.80 6.74 8.10
C GLY A 131 4.94 5.31 7.58
N GLY A 132 4.48 5.05 6.36
CA GLY A 132 4.73 3.80 5.65
C GLY A 132 6.10 3.80 4.96
N GLY A 133 6.59 2.61 4.61
CA GLY A 133 7.85 2.49 3.88
C GLY A 133 7.76 2.89 2.41
N ARG A 134 8.94 2.94 1.78
CA ARG A 134 9.11 3.34 0.37
C ARG A 134 8.71 2.27 -0.62
N HIS A 135 8.53 1.05 -0.14
CA HIS A 135 8.31 -0.11 -0.97
C HIS A 135 6.90 -0.65 -0.83
N GLY A 136 6.39 -1.23 -1.91
CA GLY A 136 5.03 -1.71 -1.90
C GLY A 136 4.58 -2.24 -3.24
N THR A 137 3.29 -2.49 -3.34
CA THR A 137 2.68 -3.00 -4.55
C THR A 137 1.32 -2.34 -4.76
N ILE A 138 1.08 -1.83 -5.96
CA ILE A 138 -0.26 -1.41 -6.41
C ILE A 138 -0.87 -2.57 -7.18
N ARG A 139 -2.13 -2.93 -6.90
CA ARG A 139 -2.92 -3.90 -7.66
C ARG A 139 -4.23 -3.24 -8.10
N LEU A 140 -4.45 -3.19 -9.40
CA LEU A 140 -5.70 -2.70 -9.97
C LEU A 140 -6.76 -3.80 -10.07
N SER A 141 -8.02 -3.38 -9.98
CA SER A 141 -9.21 -4.23 -10.19
C SER A 141 -9.33 -5.42 -9.22
N VAL A 142 -9.01 -5.19 -7.95
CA VAL A 142 -9.34 -6.15 -6.89
C VAL A 142 -10.76 -5.85 -6.43
N HIS A 143 -11.74 -6.59 -6.96
CA HIS A 143 -13.18 -6.35 -6.74
C HIS A 143 -13.62 -4.92 -7.09
N ASP A 144 -13.21 -4.44 -8.27
CA ASP A 144 -13.46 -3.09 -8.81
C ASP A 144 -12.85 -1.95 -7.96
N ARG A 145 -11.81 -2.27 -7.20
CA ARG A 145 -11.07 -1.34 -6.35
C ARG A 145 -9.57 -1.41 -6.63
N ILE A 146 -8.86 -0.38 -6.18
CA ILE A 146 -7.40 -0.38 -6.17
C ILE A 146 -6.93 -0.84 -4.79
N GLU A 147 -6.16 -1.92 -4.76
CA GLU A 147 -5.47 -2.39 -3.56
C GLU A 147 -4.04 -1.83 -3.58
N VAL A 148 -3.62 -1.21 -2.49
CA VAL A 148 -2.23 -0.78 -2.29
C VAL A 148 -1.69 -1.52 -1.09
N ARG A 149 -0.53 -2.14 -1.26
CA ARG A 149 0.26 -2.72 -0.17
C ARG A 149 1.47 -1.86 0.08
N VAL A 150 1.69 -1.50 1.34
CA VAL A 150 2.86 -0.74 1.77
C VAL A 150 3.69 -1.64 2.67
N LYS A 151 4.98 -1.74 2.37
CA LYS A 151 5.98 -2.48 3.14
C LYS A 151 6.80 -1.50 3.96
N THR A 152 6.85 -1.71 5.27
CA THR A 152 7.61 -0.90 6.20
C THR A 152 8.62 -1.78 6.91
N GLN A 153 9.88 -1.38 6.90
CA GLN A 153 10.94 -2.16 7.53
C GLN A 153 10.69 -2.33 9.03
N PHE A 154 10.72 -3.58 9.49
CA PHE A 154 10.61 -3.89 10.91
C PHE A 154 11.92 -3.58 11.62
N LYS A 155 11.87 -2.78 12.68
CA LYS A 155 13.05 -2.41 13.48
C LYS A 155 12.82 -2.74 14.95
N PRO A 156 12.98 -4.01 15.36
CA PRO A 156 12.79 -4.40 16.74
C PRO A 156 13.89 -3.84 17.66
N PRO A 157 13.59 -3.64 18.95
CA PRO A 157 14.59 -3.25 19.93
C PRO A 157 15.61 -4.37 20.21
N ILE A 158 15.23 -5.64 20.08
CA ILE A 158 16.10 -6.83 20.21
C ILE A 158 16.14 -7.63 18.90
N PHE A 159 17.13 -8.51 18.73
CA PHE A 159 17.27 -9.37 17.54
C PHE A 159 17.32 -8.62 16.21
N LYS A 160 17.91 -7.41 16.19
CA LYS A 160 17.98 -6.55 14.99
C LYS A 160 18.60 -7.25 13.78
N GLU A 161 19.61 -8.08 14.01
CA GLU A 161 20.28 -8.83 12.93
C GLU A 161 19.36 -9.91 12.34
N ASP A 162 18.58 -10.59 13.17
CA ASP A 162 17.65 -11.64 12.74
C ASP A 162 16.49 -11.07 11.90
N PHE A 163 16.12 -9.80 12.13
CA PHE A 163 14.99 -9.14 11.47
C PHE A 163 15.40 -8.05 10.47
N LYS A 164 16.68 -7.94 10.11
CA LYS A 164 17.23 -6.89 9.23
C LYS A 164 16.52 -6.78 7.87
N ASN A 165 16.04 -7.90 7.36
CA ASN A 165 15.34 -8.03 6.08
C ASN A 165 13.85 -8.38 6.23
N THR A 166 13.27 -8.06 7.39
CA THR A 166 11.85 -8.31 7.66
C THR A 166 11.06 -7.02 7.48
N ASP A 167 10.01 -7.10 6.66
CA ASP A 167 9.06 -6.00 6.46
C ASP A 167 7.72 -6.35 7.07
N VAL A 168 7.07 -5.35 7.65
CA VAL A 168 5.67 -5.36 8.05
C VAL A 168 4.82 -4.81 6.91
N GLN A 169 3.67 -5.43 6.62
CA GLN A 169 2.85 -5.09 5.46
C GLN A 169 1.47 -4.59 5.88
N GLY A 170 1.11 -3.38 5.45
CA GLY A 170 -0.26 -2.88 5.48
C GLY A 170 -0.91 -2.99 4.11
N SER A 171 -2.22 -3.26 4.08
CA SER A 171 -2.98 -3.37 2.82
C SER A 171 -4.23 -2.51 2.89
N GLY A 172 -4.33 -1.52 2.00
CA GLY A 172 -5.47 -0.62 1.92
C GLY A 172 -6.20 -0.75 0.60
N THR A 173 -7.51 -0.52 0.63
CA THR A 173 -8.35 -0.65 -0.56
C THR A 173 -9.16 0.63 -0.80
N GLY A 174 -9.02 1.19 -1.99
CA GLY A 174 -9.73 2.40 -2.40
C GLY A 174 -11.23 2.17 -2.63
N PRO A 175 -11.99 3.24 -2.94
CA PRO A 175 -13.40 3.13 -3.28
C PRO A 175 -13.60 2.42 -4.62
N ARG A 176 -14.81 1.88 -4.83
CA ARG A 176 -15.17 1.24 -6.10
C ARG A 176 -15.27 2.26 -7.22
N ARG A 177 -14.86 1.84 -8.42
CA ARG A 177 -14.99 2.62 -9.67
C ARG A 177 -15.40 1.71 -10.81
N GLU A 178 -16.36 2.17 -11.61
CA GLU A 178 -16.87 1.40 -12.75
C GLU A 178 -15.76 1.08 -13.76
N TYR A 179 -14.89 2.06 -14.07
CA TYR A 179 -13.80 1.86 -15.03
C TYR A 179 -12.77 0.81 -14.59
N LEU A 180 -12.71 0.45 -13.30
CA LEU A 180 -11.82 -0.60 -12.81
C LEU A 180 -12.33 -2.00 -13.20
N SER A 181 -13.64 -2.17 -13.41
CA SER A 181 -14.21 -3.41 -13.94
C SER A 181 -13.76 -3.68 -15.38
N TRP A 182 -13.32 -2.65 -16.10
CA TRP A 182 -12.80 -2.76 -17.46
C TRP A 182 -11.35 -3.24 -17.50
N VAL A 183 -10.73 -3.51 -16.35
CA VAL A 183 -9.33 -3.97 -16.28
C VAL A 183 -9.31 -5.37 -15.70
N LYS A 184 -8.56 -6.30 -16.31
CA LYS A 184 -8.39 -7.65 -15.77
C LYS A 184 -7.84 -7.58 -14.35
N THR A 185 -8.46 -8.31 -13.43
CA THR A 185 -8.05 -8.37 -12.01
C THR A 185 -6.57 -8.69 -11.87
N GLY A 186 -5.84 -7.85 -11.14
CA GLY A 186 -4.41 -8.06 -10.86
C GLY A 186 -3.46 -7.82 -12.03
N SER A 187 -3.95 -7.29 -13.16
CA SER A 187 -3.15 -7.06 -14.38
C SER A 187 -1.98 -6.11 -14.20
N ILE A 188 -2.02 -5.23 -13.21
CA ILE A 188 -0.99 -4.22 -13.01
C ILE A 188 -0.48 -4.31 -11.58
N LYS A 189 0.66 -5.00 -11.44
CA LYS A 189 1.48 -5.03 -10.25
C LYS A 189 2.60 -4.02 -10.44
N VAL A 190 2.59 -2.94 -9.65
CA VAL A 190 3.71 -1.99 -9.66
C VAL A 190 4.40 -2.04 -8.33
N ASP A 191 5.62 -2.58 -8.37
CA ASP A 191 6.54 -2.51 -7.25
C ASP A 191 7.19 -1.13 -7.27
N PHE A 192 7.17 -0.45 -6.13
CA PHE A 192 7.83 0.84 -5.92
C PHE A 192 8.77 0.79 -4.73
#